data_AF-A0AAV3XDL5-F1
#
_entry.id   AF-A0AAV3XDL5-F1
#
_cell.length_a   1.000
_cell.length_b   1.000
_cell.length_c   1.000
_cell.angle_alpha   90.00
_cell.angle_beta   90.00
_cell.angle_gamma   90.00
#
_symmetry.space_group_name_H-M   'P 1'
#
loop_
_entity.id
_entity.type
_entity.pdbx_description
1 polymer ?
#
loop_
_entity_poly.entity_id
_entity_poly.type
_entity_poly.pdbx_seq_one_letter_code
_entity_poly.pdbx_strand_id
1 'polypeptide(L)'
;MAAFFRRVAAVEKPGFPRFKPRHQFFPLKYPGAYLAVSGGKITLPTVGKGKGKKFENVVAHLTETPPPNFKEVAVTKDSRGRYYCCFVYETNSYSPSDNPTYLGIDLGIQTLASGVNEQGRVYQIGGFKGYRWFNRQLDKIRSRRSSCKKGSRLTVS
;
A
#
# COMPACT_ATOMS: atom_id res chain seq x y z
N MET A 1 9.18 12.00 -5.93
CA MET A 1 7.98 12.36 -6.70
C MET A 1 7.93 13.85 -7.08
N ALA A 2 8.40 14.77 -6.21
CA ALA A 2 8.44 16.20 -6.50
C ALA A 2 9.11 16.56 -7.85
N ALA A 3 10.25 15.94 -8.18
CA ALA A 3 10.94 16.18 -9.44
C ALA A 3 10.20 15.71 -10.70
N PHE A 4 9.20 14.82 -10.59
CA PHE A 4 8.33 14.45 -11.71
C PHE A 4 7.33 15.57 -11.98
N PHE A 5 6.57 15.97 -10.94
CA PHE A 5 5.57 17.02 -11.06
C PHE A 5 6.18 18.40 -11.38
N ARG A 6 7.36 18.70 -10.85
CA ARG A 6 8.12 19.92 -11.23
C ARG A 6 8.40 19.96 -12.74
N ARG A 7 8.85 18.84 -13.32
CA ARG A 7 9.16 18.75 -14.76
C ARG A 7 7.90 18.79 -15.62
N VAL A 8 6.82 18.16 -15.18
CA VAL A 8 5.50 18.27 -15.83
C VAL A 8 5.03 19.73 -15.84
N ALA A 9 5.13 20.44 -14.72
CA ALA A 9 4.76 21.85 -14.62
C ALA A 9 5.65 22.76 -15.48
N ALA A 10 6.93 22.41 -15.63
CA ALA A 10 7.89 23.12 -16.48
C ALA A 10 7.84 22.70 -17.97
N VAL A 11 6.90 21.85 -18.38
CA VAL A 11 6.77 21.33 -19.77
C VAL A 11 8.05 20.61 -20.25
N GLU A 12 8.86 20.10 -19.33
CA GLU A 12 10.03 19.29 -19.63
C GLU A 12 9.65 17.82 -19.78
N LYS A 13 10.45 17.02 -20.53
CA LYS A 13 10.23 15.57 -20.67
C LYS A 13 10.42 14.88 -19.30
N PRO A 14 9.33 14.43 -18.63
CA PRO A 14 9.43 13.90 -17.28
C PRO A 14 9.74 12.40 -17.35
N GLY A 15 10.86 11.97 -16.80
CA GLY A 15 11.13 10.55 -16.59
C GLY A 15 10.21 9.96 -15.51
N PHE A 16 9.81 8.69 -15.66
CA PHE A 16 8.95 8.01 -14.68
C PHE A 16 9.55 8.03 -13.27
N PRO A 17 8.71 8.04 -12.21
CA PRO A 17 9.17 7.77 -10.86
C PRO A 17 9.99 6.48 -10.84
N ARG A 18 11.29 6.60 -10.51
CA ARG A 18 12.17 5.44 -10.41
C ARG A 18 11.89 4.70 -9.11
N PHE A 19 12.01 3.37 -9.14
CA PHE A 19 12.08 2.57 -7.92
C PHE A 19 13.22 3.08 -7.04
N LYS A 20 12.98 3.06 -5.72
CA LYS A 20 13.98 3.44 -4.72
C LYS A 20 15.20 2.52 -4.88
N PRO A 21 16.43 3.06 -4.97
CA PRO A 21 17.63 2.23 -5.10
C PRO A 21 17.89 1.43 -3.82
N ARG A 22 18.63 0.32 -3.94
CA ARG A 22 18.89 -0.64 -2.85
C ARG A 22 19.58 -0.02 -1.61
N HIS A 23 20.30 1.08 -1.77
CA HIS A 23 20.96 1.81 -0.67
C HIS A 23 20.03 2.80 0.05
N GLN A 24 18.76 2.89 -0.34
CA GLN A 24 17.75 3.62 0.42
C GLN A 24 17.19 2.77 1.56
N PHE A 25 16.62 3.42 2.58
CA PHE A 25 16.06 2.77 3.76
C PHE A 25 15.16 1.58 3.38
N PHE A 26 15.49 0.40 3.89
CA PHE A 26 14.68 -0.80 3.77
C PHE A 26 13.80 -0.95 5.03
N PRO A 27 12.55 -1.44 4.89
CA PRO A 27 11.70 -1.71 6.04
C PRO A 27 12.40 -2.63 7.06
N LEU A 28 12.43 -2.22 8.31
CA LEU A 28 12.92 -3.06 9.41
C LEU A 28 11.74 -3.81 10.01
N LYS A 29 11.80 -5.14 10.01
CA LYS A 29 10.74 -5.98 10.54
C LYS A 29 11.13 -6.57 11.88
N TYR A 30 10.20 -6.51 12.82
CA TYR A 30 10.37 -7.00 14.17
C TYR A 30 9.19 -7.90 14.55
N PRO A 31 9.45 -9.18 14.90
CA PRO A 31 8.46 -10.00 15.55
C PRO A 31 7.99 -9.34 16.85
N GLY A 32 6.68 -9.31 17.08
CA GLY A 32 6.07 -8.63 18.23
C GLY A 32 6.55 -9.18 19.57
N ALA A 33 6.93 -10.47 19.62
CA ALA A 33 7.49 -11.12 20.80
C ALA A 33 8.80 -10.48 21.32
N TYR A 34 9.51 -9.72 20.50
CA TYR A 34 10.75 -9.02 20.90
C TYR A 34 10.55 -7.55 21.23
N LEU A 35 9.30 -7.05 21.18
CA LEU A 35 9.00 -5.64 21.31
C LEU A 35 8.29 -5.35 22.62
N ALA A 36 8.73 -4.28 23.28
CA ALA A 36 8.05 -3.73 24.44
C ALA A 36 7.35 -2.43 24.03
N VAL A 37 6.06 -2.34 24.34
CA VAL A 37 5.25 -1.13 24.18
C VAL A 37 4.79 -0.68 25.56
N SER A 38 5.07 0.57 25.92
CA SER A 38 4.61 1.17 27.18
C SER A 38 4.51 2.68 27.03
N GLY A 39 3.44 3.27 27.57
CA GLY A 39 3.23 4.72 27.61
C GLY A 39 3.32 5.40 26.24
N GLY A 40 2.75 4.77 25.19
CA GLY A 40 2.80 5.29 23.82
C GLY A 40 4.19 5.23 23.17
N LYS A 41 5.16 4.51 23.76
CA LYS A 41 6.48 4.29 23.18
C LYS A 41 6.67 2.83 22.81
N ILE A 42 7.39 2.58 21.72
CA ILE A 42 7.84 1.25 21.33
C ILE A 42 9.37 1.18 21.37
N THR A 43 9.89 0.13 21.98
CA THR A 43 11.33 -0.13 22.05
C THR A 43 11.73 -1.11 20.97
N LEU A 44 12.52 -0.64 20.00
CA LEU A 44 13.03 -1.41 18.87
C LEU A 44 14.44 -1.90 19.19
N PRO A 45 14.66 -3.21 19.31
CA PRO A 45 15.99 -3.73 19.60
C PRO A 45 16.92 -3.49 18.40
N THR A 46 18.16 -3.12 18.73
CA THR A 46 19.27 -3.09 17.77
C THR A 46 20.15 -4.32 17.95
N VAL A 47 21.04 -4.58 16.98
CA VAL A 47 21.84 -5.81 16.94
C VAL A 47 22.71 -5.97 18.19
N GLY A 48 22.74 -7.20 18.74
CA GLY A 48 23.53 -7.59 19.90
C GLY A 48 22.72 -7.66 21.20
N LYS A 49 23.27 -8.36 22.21
CA LYS A 49 22.69 -8.52 23.54
C LYS A 49 23.78 -8.38 24.61
N GLY A 50 23.38 -8.03 25.84
CA GLY A 50 24.28 -7.98 27.00
C GLY A 50 25.30 -6.84 26.98
N LYS A 51 26.35 -6.97 27.80
CA LYS A 51 27.36 -5.92 28.04
C LYS A 51 28.18 -5.54 26.79
N GLY A 52 28.22 -6.39 25.76
CA GLY A 52 28.91 -6.13 24.50
C GLY A 52 28.05 -5.44 23.44
N LYS A 53 26.84 -4.97 23.79
CA LYS A 53 25.94 -4.36 22.83
C LYS A 53 26.45 -2.98 22.38
N LYS A 54 26.76 -2.86 21.09
CA LYS A 54 27.35 -1.63 20.51
C LYS A 54 26.37 -0.47 20.38
N PHE A 55 25.09 -0.76 20.16
CA PHE A 55 24.07 0.25 19.92
C PHE A 55 22.93 0.11 20.92
N GLU A 56 22.43 1.24 21.42
CA GLU A 56 21.25 1.24 22.28
C GLU A 56 19.98 0.86 21.50
N ASN A 57 18.93 0.46 22.22
CA ASN A 57 17.63 0.26 21.59
C ASN A 57 17.09 1.61 21.10
N VAL A 58 16.40 1.59 19.96
CA VAL A 58 15.72 2.79 19.47
C VAL A 58 14.36 2.87 20.14
N VAL A 59 14.06 3.99 20.78
CA VAL A 59 12.73 4.25 21.36
C VAL A 59 11.98 5.17 20.42
N ALA A 60 10.88 4.68 19.84
CA ALA A 60 10.01 5.47 18.99
C ALA A 60 8.75 5.87 19.75
N HIS A 61 8.34 7.13 19.63
CA HIS A 61 7.07 7.63 20.15
C HIS A 61 5.98 7.39 19.12
N LEU A 62 4.94 6.67 19.53
CA LEU A 62 3.77 6.40 18.71
C LEU A 62 2.80 7.57 18.83
N THR A 63 2.20 7.94 17.70
CA THR A 63 1.14 8.97 17.65
C THR A 63 -0.24 8.39 17.95
N GLU A 64 -0.38 7.07 17.89
CA GLU A 64 -1.62 6.33 18.10
C GLU A 64 -1.35 5.14 19.02
N THR A 65 -2.40 4.70 19.73
CA THR A 65 -2.33 3.48 20.54
C THR A 65 -2.22 2.27 19.60
N PRO A 66 -1.17 1.43 19.74
CA PRO A 66 -1.04 0.26 18.90
C PRO A 66 -2.12 -0.77 19.22
N PRO A 67 -2.55 -1.57 18.23
CA PRO A 67 -3.55 -2.60 18.44
C PRO A 67 -3.07 -3.64 19.46
N PRO A 68 -3.98 -4.21 20.28
CA PRO A 68 -3.61 -5.29 21.18
C PRO A 68 -3.15 -6.52 20.37
N ASN A 69 -2.28 -7.34 20.98
CA ASN A 69 -1.87 -8.65 20.44
C ASN A 69 -1.27 -8.62 19.01
N PHE A 70 -0.61 -7.53 18.62
CA PHE A 70 0.11 -7.47 17.35
C PHE A 70 1.22 -8.54 17.28
N LYS A 71 1.43 -9.08 16.09
CA LYS A 71 2.36 -10.18 15.80
C LYS A 71 3.67 -9.71 15.20
N GLU A 72 3.64 -8.62 14.44
CA GLU A 72 4.81 -8.03 13.78
C GLU A 72 4.67 -6.51 13.73
N VAL A 73 5.81 -5.82 13.79
CA VAL A 73 5.92 -4.39 13.48
C VAL A 73 6.93 -4.20 12.36
N ALA A 74 6.50 -3.51 11.30
CA ALA A 74 7.39 -3.04 10.24
C ALA A 74 7.63 -1.53 10.39
N VAL A 75 8.89 -1.14 10.60
CA VAL A 75 9.31 0.26 10.62
C VAL A 75 9.65 0.68 9.21
N THR A 76 8.92 1.66 8.68
CA THR A 76 9.08 2.17 7.32
C THR A 76 9.43 3.65 7.31
N LYS A 77 10.06 4.11 6.22
CA LYS A 77 10.37 5.52 5.98
C LYS A 77 9.80 5.98 4.66
N ASP A 78 8.99 7.02 4.69
CA ASP A 78 8.40 7.59 3.47
C ASP A 78 9.40 8.45 2.68
N SER A 79 8.94 9.04 1.57
CA SER A 79 9.80 9.92 0.75
C SER A 79 10.05 11.31 1.35
N ARG A 80 9.28 11.72 2.36
CA ARG A 80 9.43 12.98 3.11
C ARG A 80 10.32 12.81 4.35
N GLY A 81 10.77 11.58 4.62
CA GLY A 81 11.63 11.26 5.76
C GLY A 81 10.89 10.93 7.05
N ARG A 82 9.56 10.79 6.99
CA ARG A 82 8.73 10.42 8.15
C ARG A 82 8.81 8.91 8.37
N TYR A 83 8.83 8.51 9.64
CA TYR A 83 8.88 7.11 10.06
C TYR A 83 7.50 6.64 10.51
N TYR A 84 7.18 5.39 10.20
CA TYR A 84 5.92 4.76 10.56
C TYR A 84 6.17 3.38 11.15
N CYS A 85 5.48 3.05 12.24
CA CYS A 85 5.38 1.69 12.75
C CYS A 85 4.07 1.08 12.22
N CYS A 86 4.18 0.08 11.34
CA CYS A 86 3.04 -0.64 10.79
C CYS A 86 2.84 -1.93 11.59
N PHE A 87 1.71 -2.04 12.30
CA PHE A 87 1.39 -3.18 13.15
C PHE A 87 0.56 -4.20 12.37
N VAL A 88 1.00 -5.46 12.39
CA VAL A 88 0.21 -6.60 11.90
C VAL A 88 -0.42 -7.28 13.11
N TYR A 89 -1.73 -7.42 13.11
CA TYR A 89 -2.48 -8.02 14.20
C TYR A 89 -3.68 -8.79 13.63
N GLU A 90 -4.19 -9.74 14.42
CA GLU A 90 -5.39 -10.47 14.10
C GLU A 90 -6.59 -9.80 14.76
N THR A 91 -7.70 -9.76 14.04
CA THR A 91 -9.00 -9.33 14.57
C THR A 91 -9.95 -10.50 14.50
N ASN A 92 -10.97 -10.51 15.34
CA ASN A 92 -12.04 -11.49 15.26
C ASN A 92 -12.67 -11.44 13.86
N SER A 93 -12.82 -12.61 13.26
CA SER A 93 -13.58 -12.77 12.01
C SER A 93 -15.03 -12.39 12.28
N TYR A 94 -15.63 -11.60 11.39
CA TYR A 94 -17.06 -11.37 11.44
C TYR A 94 -17.77 -12.68 11.09
N SER A 95 -18.61 -13.19 12.00
CA SER A 95 -19.48 -14.32 11.69
C SER A 95 -20.54 -13.86 10.68
N PRO A 96 -20.83 -14.63 9.62
CA PRO A 96 -21.97 -14.34 8.75
C PRO A 96 -23.24 -14.13 9.59
N SER A 97 -24.09 -13.19 9.18
CA SER A 97 -25.40 -13.02 9.82
C SER A 97 -26.25 -14.27 9.58
N ASP A 98 -27.07 -14.64 10.57
CA ASP A 98 -28.06 -15.72 10.45
C ASP A 98 -29.09 -15.46 9.34
N ASN A 99 -29.25 -14.19 8.93
CA ASN A 99 -30.12 -13.79 7.82
C ASN A 99 -29.28 -13.10 6.73
N PRO A 100 -28.62 -13.88 5.84
CA PRO A 100 -27.76 -13.31 4.81
C PRO A 100 -28.61 -12.52 3.80
N THR A 101 -28.27 -11.26 3.59
CA THR A 101 -28.79 -10.48 2.47
C THR A 101 -27.86 -10.64 1.28
N TYR A 102 -28.42 -10.90 0.10
CA TYR A 102 -27.69 -11.00 -1.15
C TYR A 102 -27.45 -9.61 -1.75
N LEU A 103 -26.20 -9.38 -2.16
CA LEU A 103 -25.76 -8.19 -2.88
C LEU A 103 -25.07 -8.65 -4.16
N GLY A 104 -25.70 -8.40 -5.31
CA GLY A 104 -25.04 -8.56 -6.60
C GLY A 104 -24.06 -7.41 -6.80
N ILE A 105 -22.78 -7.71 -7.03
CA ILE A 105 -21.72 -6.69 -7.25
C ILE A 105 -21.16 -6.86 -8.66
N ASP A 106 -21.21 -5.79 -9.45
CA ASP A 106 -20.53 -5.67 -10.75
C ASP A 106 -19.42 -4.60 -10.67
N LEU A 107 -18.22 -4.92 -11.14
CA LEU A 107 -17.08 -3.99 -11.12
C LEU A 107 -16.89 -3.38 -12.50
N GLY A 108 -16.91 -2.05 -12.58
CA GLY A 108 -16.82 -1.32 -13.83
C GLY A 108 -15.60 -0.39 -13.92
N ILE A 109 -15.34 0.09 -15.14
CA ILE A 109 -14.29 1.08 -15.41
C ILE A 109 -14.81 2.50 -15.14
N GLN A 110 -16.06 2.78 -15.55
CA GLN A 110 -16.70 4.08 -15.31
C GLN A 110 -17.21 4.21 -13.87
N THR A 111 -17.78 3.13 -13.34
CA THR A 111 -18.23 2.94 -11.96
C THR A 111 -17.40 1.84 -11.34
N LEU A 112 -16.63 2.14 -10.29
CA LEU A 112 -15.74 1.17 -9.67
C LEU A 112 -16.50 -0.10 -9.25
N ALA A 113 -17.69 0.09 -8.68
CA ALA A 113 -18.59 -0.99 -8.33
C ALA A 113 -20.04 -0.51 -8.42
N SER A 114 -20.92 -1.38 -8.90
CA SER A 114 -22.36 -1.26 -8.86
C SER A 114 -22.91 -2.43 -8.06
N GLY A 115 -23.72 -2.14 -7.04
CA GLY A 115 -24.35 -3.12 -6.16
C GLY A 115 -25.87 -3.09 -6.31
N VAL A 116 -26.53 -4.24 -6.32
CA VAL A 116 -28.01 -4.32 -6.21
C VAL A 116 -28.37 -5.31 -5.11
N ASN A 117 -29.21 -4.88 -4.17
CA ASN A 117 -29.72 -5.76 -3.12
C ASN A 117 -31.04 -6.43 -3.53
N GLU A 118 -31.52 -7.37 -2.72
CA GLU A 118 -32.79 -8.09 -2.95
C GLU A 118 -34.02 -7.20 -3.07
N GLN A 119 -34.00 -5.99 -2.48
CA GLN A 119 -35.09 -5.02 -2.54
C GLN A 119 -35.04 -4.15 -3.82
N GLY A 120 -34.10 -4.42 -4.74
CA GLY A 120 -33.89 -3.65 -5.95
C GLY A 120 -33.18 -2.31 -5.73
N ARG A 121 -32.68 -2.04 -4.51
CA ARG A 121 -31.92 -0.82 -4.22
C ARG A 121 -30.54 -0.91 -4.85
N VAL A 122 -30.21 0.11 -5.65
CA VAL A 122 -28.94 0.21 -6.37
C VAL A 122 -27.96 1.08 -5.59
N TYR A 123 -26.72 0.61 -5.46
CA TYR A 123 -25.58 1.34 -4.91
C TYR A 123 -24.53 1.51 -5.99
N GLN A 124 -23.99 2.71 -6.16
CA GLN A 124 -22.92 2.95 -7.13
C GLN A 124 -21.74 3.63 -6.46
N ILE A 125 -20.57 3.01 -6.58
CA ILE A 125 -19.30 3.59 -6.21
C ILE A 125 -18.71 4.16 -7.50
N GLY A 126 -18.66 5.49 -7.58
CA GLY A 126 -18.09 6.18 -8.74
C GLY A 126 -16.68 5.70 -9.04
N GLY A 127 -16.35 5.57 -10.32
CA GLY A 127 -15.00 5.20 -10.75
C GLY A 127 -13.97 6.26 -10.37
N PHE A 128 -12.71 5.85 -10.29
CA PHE A 128 -11.60 6.77 -10.07
C PHE A 128 -11.49 7.77 -11.24
N LYS A 129 -11.96 9.01 -11.05
CA LYS A 129 -11.90 10.08 -12.07
C LYS A 129 -10.46 10.52 -12.42
N GLY A 130 -9.46 10.09 -11.66
CA GLY A 130 -8.09 10.63 -11.68
C GLY A 130 -7.18 10.22 -12.85
N TYR A 131 -7.64 9.38 -13.78
CA TYR A 131 -6.75 8.73 -14.76
C TYR A 131 -7.07 9.00 -16.23
N ARG A 132 -7.88 10.01 -16.58
CA ARG A 132 -8.14 10.36 -18.00
C ARG A 132 -6.87 10.48 -18.84
N TRP A 133 -5.76 10.94 -18.24
CA TRP A 133 -4.44 10.99 -18.88
C TRP A 133 -3.81 9.59 -19.12
N PHE A 134 -3.97 8.67 -18.16
CA PHE A 134 -3.49 7.29 -18.27
C PHE A 134 -4.37 6.41 -19.17
N ASN A 135 -5.65 6.75 -19.36
CA ASN A 135 -6.56 6.00 -20.23
C ASN A 135 -6.02 5.89 -21.67
N ARG A 136 -5.47 6.97 -22.24
CA ARG A 136 -4.84 6.90 -23.58
C ARG A 136 -3.68 5.90 -23.64
N GLN A 137 -2.91 5.78 -22.56
CA GLN A 137 -1.80 4.82 -22.49
C GLN A 137 -2.32 3.40 -22.27
N LEU A 138 -3.36 3.21 -21.45
CA LEU A 138 -4.03 1.92 -21.26
C LEU A 138 -4.65 1.43 -22.58
N ASP A 139 -5.29 2.31 -23.34
CA ASP A 139 -5.88 1.98 -24.64
C ASP A 139 -4.80 1.61 -25.66
N LYS A 140 -3.65 2.28 -25.62
CA LYS A 140 -2.48 1.91 -26.44
C LYS A 140 -1.94 0.52 -26.07
N ILE A 141 -1.86 0.18 -24.78
CA ILE A 141 -1.44 -1.15 -24.31
C ILE A 141 -2.47 -2.23 -24.72
N ARG A 142 -3.76 -1.95 -24.55
CA ARG A 142 -4.87 -2.84 -24.94
C ARG A 142 -4.91 -3.08 -26.45
N SER A 143 -4.77 -2.03 -27.25
CA SER A 143 -4.71 -2.10 -28.71
C SER A 143 -3.53 -2.96 -29.19
N ARG A 144 -2.34 -2.76 -28.60
CA ARG A 144 -1.19 -3.61 -28.90
C ARG A 144 -1.47 -5.08 -28.55
N ARG A 145 -2.08 -5.34 -27.40
CA ARG A 145 -2.46 -6.70 -26.99
C ARG A 145 -3.49 -7.32 -27.94
N SER A 146 -4.49 -6.59 -28.41
CA SER A 146 -5.49 -7.12 -29.34
C SER A 146 -4.90 -7.42 -30.72
N SER A 147 -3.92 -6.62 -31.17
CA SER A 147 -3.21 -6.88 -32.43
C SER A 147 -2.17 -8.00 -32.34
N CYS A 148 -1.76 -8.41 -31.14
CA CYS A 148 -0.71 -9.41 -30.96
C CYS A 148 -1.29 -10.79 -30.63
N LYS A 149 -0.82 -11.83 -31.33
CA LYS A 149 -1.14 -13.22 -30.99
C LYS A 149 -0.55 -13.57 -29.63
N LYS A 150 -1.35 -14.21 -28.77
CA LYS A 150 -0.93 -14.63 -27.42
C LYS A 150 0.34 -15.49 -27.52
N GLY A 151 1.42 -15.05 -26.86
CA GLY A 151 2.72 -15.72 -26.88
C GLY A 151 3.77 -15.09 -27.81
N SER A 152 3.40 -14.12 -28.66
CA SER A 152 4.39 -13.43 -29.51
C SER A 152 5.26 -12.47 -28.69
N ARG A 153 6.56 -12.73 -28.58
CA ARG A 153 7.56 -11.80 -28.02
C ARG A 153 7.95 -10.77 -29.07
N LEU A 154 7.12 -9.75 -29.27
CA LEU A 154 7.55 -8.56 -30.02
C LEU A 154 8.39 -7.68 -29.09
N THR A 155 9.69 -8.00 -29.03
CA THR A 155 10.72 -7.11 -28.49
C THR A 155 10.90 -5.98 -29.51
N VAL A 156 10.68 -4.73 -29.11
CA VAL A 156 10.88 -3.58 -30.00
C VAL A 156 12.03 -2.75 -29.43
N SER A 157 13.07 -2.60 -30.26
CA SER A 157 14.20 -1.68 -30.15
C SER A 157 13.79 -0.22 -30.17
#